data_AF-A0A938URB0-F1
#
_entry.id   AF-A0A938URB0-F1
#
_cell.length_a   1.000
_cell.length_b   1.000
_cell.length_c   1.000
_cell.angle_alpha   90.00
_cell.angle_beta   90.00
_cell.angle_gamma   90.00
#
_symmetry.space_group_name_H-M   'P 1'
#
loop_
_entity.id
_entity.type
_entity.pdbx_description
1 polymer ?
#
loop_
_entity_poly.entity_id
_entity_poly.type
_entity_poly.pdbx_seq_one_letter_code
_entity_poly.pdbx_strand_id
1 'polypeptide(L)'
;MRGSDKALARWAWAGGTGWAALACALASCIGGGGGGGGSVPAIVSGSTCSPALAGPSCGLDNGVSAHIQCDGTTWTTVQICPPGTACSGAGGQVGCKPIGGSDAAGSADASRGVDAAGGSDAAAKPDAVADSPGGSGDVATVEVGPPLDAKPLPDSGLPADSGAQVDAKADADTKPPVPCGGACAAGTKCNPATNKCYAPCGGPCPAGKTCDESAGPPGLCVGGAATGAWGTDGKGSGVQHITNLAIGSASTGCDLTGDGKPDNAMSALGSFIGSDLGSSVASGDLVVLFDPKAWKTNGTAFTIGLYSGSPDPADSGCDFTGPNCTFQVAESSFDTTSGCTPPACPPQVSFSNAKVTNLKLTASAPQFPLVLALGKAPLVIQVSKVSLSGSVQSATVWQTTKSGLLCGAISDSDLNAAIDAAPDEAFAQVGGKAQVKSLLPMLLKKDVALNGGAKDAYSIALTFETAGAKISGMAAP
;
A
#
# COMPACT_ATOMS: atom_id res chain seq x y z
N MET A 1 -56.42 -10.51 -26.32
CA MET A 1 -55.04 -10.53 -25.81
C MET A 1 -54.99 -11.39 -24.55
N ARG A 2 -54.52 -12.64 -24.70
CA ARG A 2 -54.17 -13.57 -23.61
C ARG A 2 -52.83 -14.19 -24.00
N GLY A 3 -51.99 -14.44 -22.99
CA GLY A 3 -50.68 -15.11 -23.09
C GLY A 3 -49.57 -14.14 -22.64
N SER A 4 -49.24 -14.01 -21.35
CA SER A 4 -48.51 -14.90 -20.44
C SER A 4 -47.03 -15.09 -20.82
N ASP A 5 -46.14 -14.42 -20.09
CA ASP A 5 -44.87 -14.97 -19.63
C ASP A 5 -44.50 -14.31 -18.29
N LYS A 6 -44.37 -15.13 -17.24
CA LYS A 6 -43.82 -14.76 -15.93
C LYS A 6 -42.46 -15.45 -15.80
N ALA A 7 -41.39 -14.69 -15.63
CA ALA A 7 -40.07 -15.24 -15.35
C ALA A 7 -39.97 -15.64 -13.87
N LEU A 8 -39.90 -16.95 -13.61
CA LEU A 8 -39.43 -17.51 -12.35
C LEU A 8 -37.94 -17.80 -12.51
N ALA A 9 -37.07 -17.07 -11.80
CA ALA A 9 -35.67 -17.46 -11.70
C ALA A 9 -35.57 -18.66 -10.74
N ARG A 10 -35.33 -19.85 -11.29
CA ARG A 10 -35.01 -21.06 -10.50
C ARG A 10 -33.54 -21.34 -10.68
N TRP A 11 -32.81 -21.39 -9.57
CA TRP A 11 -31.41 -21.82 -9.55
C TRP A 11 -31.36 -23.21 -8.93
N ALA A 12 -30.75 -24.15 -9.63
CA ALA A 12 -30.52 -25.50 -9.16
C ALA A 12 -29.04 -25.84 -9.36
N TRP A 13 -28.42 -26.47 -8.37
CA TRP A 13 -27.02 -26.89 -8.42
C TRP A 13 -26.89 -28.33 -7.93
N ALA A 14 -26.03 -29.10 -8.59
CA ALA A 14 -25.77 -30.50 -8.27
C ALA A 14 -24.46 -30.62 -7.47
N GLY A 15 -24.58 -30.89 -6.17
CA GLY A 15 -23.51 -31.38 -5.31
C GLY A 15 -23.86 -32.79 -4.83
N GLY A 16 -22.89 -33.69 -4.77
CA GLY A 16 -23.03 -35.15 -4.77
C GLY A 16 -23.88 -35.85 -3.69
N THR A 17 -24.64 -35.16 -2.84
CA THR A 17 -25.63 -35.77 -1.94
C THR A 17 -26.73 -34.78 -1.58
N GLY A 18 -27.76 -34.67 -2.42
CA GLY A 18 -29.05 -34.03 -2.09
C GLY A 18 -29.31 -32.66 -2.74
N TRP A 19 -30.58 -32.39 -3.03
CA TRP A 19 -31.07 -31.13 -3.62
C TRP A 19 -31.53 -30.16 -2.53
N ALA A 20 -31.05 -28.91 -2.57
CA ALA A 20 -31.66 -27.79 -1.83
C ALA A 20 -32.14 -26.75 -2.84
N ALA A 21 -33.36 -26.23 -2.63
CA ALA A 21 -33.94 -25.17 -3.44
C ALA A 21 -34.30 -23.98 -2.54
N LEU A 22 -33.84 -22.78 -2.91
CA LEU A 22 -34.23 -21.52 -2.28
C LEU A 22 -35.06 -20.72 -3.28
N ALA A 23 -36.25 -20.27 -2.87
CA ALA A 23 -37.13 -19.45 -3.71
C ALA A 23 -37.26 -18.05 -3.11
N CYS A 24 -36.85 -17.02 -3.86
CA CYS A 24 -37.20 -15.63 -3.58
C CYS A 24 -38.48 -15.29 -4.34
N ALA A 25 -39.54 -14.91 -3.61
CA ALA A 25 -40.74 -14.35 -4.22
C ALA A 25 -40.66 -12.82 -4.20
N LEU A 26 -40.52 -12.20 -5.38
CA LEU A 26 -40.74 -10.76 -5.56
C LEU A 26 -42.24 -10.53 -5.71
N ALA A 27 -42.89 -10.03 -4.64
CA ALA A 27 -44.26 -9.52 -4.72
C ALA A 27 -44.23 -8.02 -5.04
N SER A 28 -44.78 -7.64 -6.18
CA SER A 28 -44.97 -6.25 -6.60
C SER A 28 -46.23 -5.65 -5.97
N CYS A 29 -46.13 -4.47 -5.34
CA CYS A 29 -47.26 -3.63 -4.97
C CYS A 29 -47.08 -2.21 -5.52
N ILE A 30 -47.91 -1.84 -6.51
CA ILE A 30 -48.21 -0.44 -6.85
C ILE A 30 -49.51 -0.08 -6.13
N GLY A 31 -49.46 0.98 -5.33
CA GLY A 31 -50.59 1.84 -4.98
C GLY A 31 -51.60 1.30 -3.95
N GLY A 32 -51.53 1.85 -2.72
CA GLY A 32 -52.63 1.76 -1.75
C GLY A 32 -52.12 1.83 -0.32
N GLY A 33 -52.38 2.94 0.38
CA GLY A 33 -52.02 3.11 1.77
C GLY A 33 -52.61 2.01 2.66
N GLY A 34 -51.75 1.39 3.45
CA GLY A 34 -52.12 0.38 4.44
C GLY A 34 -50.86 -0.33 4.93
N GLY A 35 -50.52 -0.13 6.22
CA GLY A 35 -49.35 -0.76 6.83
C GLY A 35 -49.43 -2.29 6.77
N GLY A 36 -48.52 -2.91 6.05
CA GLY A 36 -48.31 -4.35 6.01
C GLY A 36 -46.82 -4.63 6.00
N GLY A 37 -46.31 -5.23 7.08
CA GLY A 37 -44.91 -5.62 7.21
C GLY A 37 -44.54 -6.78 6.30
N GLY A 38 -43.40 -6.70 5.63
CA GLY A 38 -42.81 -7.80 4.88
C GLY A 38 -42.40 -8.94 5.81
N SER A 39 -42.65 -10.19 5.40
CA SER A 39 -42.24 -11.38 6.14
C SER A 39 -40.86 -11.87 5.67
N VAL A 40 -40.03 -12.33 6.62
CA VAL A 40 -38.71 -12.95 6.35
C VAL A 40 -38.91 -14.30 5.63
N PRO A 41 -38.06 -14.70 4.67
CA PRO A 41 -38.15 -16.03 4.07
C PRO A 41 -37.94 -17.14 5.12
N ALA A 42 -38.81 -18.14 5.12
CA ALA A 42 -38.70 -19.30 6.00
C ALA A 42 -37.62 -20.27 5.48
N ILE A 43 -36.67 -20.62 6.35
CA ILE A 43 -35.70 -21.70 6.09
C ILE A 43 -36.41 -23.04 6.36
N VAL A 44 -36.41 -23.93 5.36
CA VAL A 44 -36.99 -25.27 5.51
C VAL A 44 -36.11 -26.10 6.46
N SER A 45 -36.69 -26.53 7.59
CA SER A 45 -36.02 -27.34 8.61
C SER A 45 -35.56 -28.69 8.03
N GLY A 46 -34.26 -28.99 8.13
CA GLY A 46 -33.69 -30.29 7.78
C GLY A 46 -32.35 -30.31 7.03
N SER A 47 -31.72 -29.16 6.74
CA SER A 47 -30.45 -29.11 5.99
C SER A 47 -29.26 -28.71 6.87
N THR A 48 -28.19 -29.50 6.84
CA THR A 48 -26.88 -29.17 7.42
C THR A 48 -26.15 -28.16 6.53
N CYS A 49 -25.57 -27.12 7.13
CA CYS A 49 -24.87 -26.06 6.40
C CYS A 49 -23.36 -26.29 6.38
N SER A 50 -22.69 -25.96 5.28
CA SER A 50 -21.22 -26.07 5.15
C SER A 50 -20.59 -24.67 5.12
N PRO A 51 -19.49 -24.41 5.86
CA PRO A 51 -18.90 -23.08 5.99
C PRO A 51 -18.28 -22.52 4.69
N ALA A 52 -18.16 -23.32 3.63
CA ALA A 52 -17.72 -22.87 2.31
C ALA A 52 -18.78 -22.09 1.52
N LEU A 53 -19.98 -21.87 2.07
CA LEU A 53 -21.12 -21.27 1.39
C LEU A 53 -21.65 -20.06 2.17
N ALA A 54 -20.95 -18.92 2.08
CA ALA A 54 -21.52 -17.61 2.43
C ALA A 54 -22.30 -17.06 1.21
N GLY A 55 -23.60 -16.83 1.37
CA GLY A 55 -24.48 -16.32 0.30
C GLY A 55 -24.58 -14.79 0.25
N PRO A 56 -25.17 -14.23 -0.82
CA PRO A 56 -25.28 -12.78 -1.04
C PRO A 56 -26.25 -12.10 -0.06
N SER A 57 -26.02 -10.82 0.19
CA SER A 57 -26.90 -9.93 0.97
C SER A 57 -28.19 -9.61 0.22
N CYS A 58 -29.34 -9.78 0.87
CA CYS A 58 -30.63 -9.34 0.34
C CYS A 58 -30.97 -7.97 0.95
N GLY A 59 -31.16 -6.94 0.11
CA GLY A 59 -31.66 -5.65 0.57
C GLY A 59 -33.14 -5.72 0.92
N LEU A 60 -33.50 -5.25 2.12
CA LEU A 60 -34.89 -4.99 2.51
C LEU A 60 -35.15 -3.48 2.48
N ASP A 61 -36.39 -3.08 2.23
CA ASP A 61 -36.79 -1.67 2.31
C ASP A 61 -36.55 -1.11 3.74
N ASN A 62 -36.19 0.18 3.80
CA ASN A 62 -35.82 0.95 5.02
C ASN A 62 -34.37 0.79 5.53
N GLY A 63 -33.42 0.41 4.68
CA GLY A 63 -31.99 0.46 5.02
C GLY A 63 -31.53 -0.67 5.97
N VAL A 64 -32.32 -1.74 6.06
CA VAL A 64 -31.98 -2.94 6.82
C VAL A 64 -31.32 -3.96 5.89
N SER A 65 -30.12 -4.39 6.26
CA SER A 65 -29.46 -5.52 5.59
C SER A 65 -29.56 -6.76 6.49
N ALA A 66 -30.01 -7.87 5.91
CA ALA A 66 -29.99 -9.17 6.58
C ALA A 66 -28.84 -10.00 5.98
N HIS A 67 -27.93 -10.44 6.84
CA HIS A 67 -26.85 -11.35 6.48
C HIS A 67 -27.16 -12.73 7.02
N ILE A 68 -27.06 -13.76 6.19
CA ILE A 68 -27.18 -15.15 6.63
C ILE A 68 -25.77 -15.70 6.86
N GLN A 69 -25.52 -16.28 8.03
CA GLN A 69 -24.24 -16.87 8.42
C GLN A 69 -24.44 -18.33 8.83
N CYS A 70 -23.52 -19.21 8.45
CA CYS A 70 -23.47 -20.61 8.87
C CYS A 70 -22.27 -20.82 9.79
N ASP A 71 -22.47 -21.36 10.99
CA ASP A 71 -21.41 -21.68 11.96
C ASP A 71 -20.90 -23.14 11.85
N GLY A 72 -21.28 -23.84 10.79
CA GLY A 72 -21.00 -25.25 10.56
C GLY A 72 -22.05 -26.20 11.11
N THR A 73 -23.05 -25.72 11.86
CA THR A 73 -24.18 -26.57 12.32
C THR A 73 -25.54 -25.89 12.21
N THR A 74 -25.60 -24.57 12.30
CA THR A 74 -26.85 -23.80 12.24
C THR A 74 -26.72 -22.58 11.33
N TRP A 75 -27.82 -22.25 10.67
CA TRP A 75 -27.97 -20.97 9.97
C TRP A 75 -28.45 -19.91 10.97
N THR A 76 -27.74 -18.79 11.04
CA THR A 76 -28.15 -17.61 11.81
C THR A 76 -28.39 -16.45 10.86
N THR A 77 -29.45 -15.68 11.11
CA THR A 77 -29.69 -14.42 10.40
C THR A 77 -29.25 -13.28 11.29
N VAL A 78 -28.28 -12.51 10.82
CA VAL A 78 -27.74 -11.33 11.48
C VAL A 78 -28.35 -10.09 10.82
N GLN A 79 -29.07 -9.30 11.61
CA GLN A 79 -29.62 -8.03 11.14
C GLN A 79 -28.66 -6.90 11.48
N ILE A 80 -28.35 -6.06 10.49
CA ILE A 80 -27.49 -4.90 10.66
C ILE A 80 -28.37 -3.64 10.59
N CYS A 81 -28.39 -2.89 11.69
CA CYS A 81 -29.09 -1.62 11.82
C CYS A 81 -28.13 -0.46 11.46
N PRO A 82 -28.57 0.60 10.74
CA PRO A 82 -27.71 1.75 10.42
C PRO A 82 -27.19 2.48 11.66
N PRO A 83 -26.05 3.21 11.55
CA PRO A 83 -25.53 4.04 12.64
C PRO A 83 -26.59 5.00 13.20
N GLY A 84 -26.69 5.10 14.53
CA GLY A 84 -27.70 5.94 15.20
C GLY A 84 -29.04 5.26 15.45
N THR A 85 -29.18 3.97 15.18
CA THR A 85 -30.38 3.18 15.50
C THR A 85 -30.06 1.96 16.37
N ALA A 86 -31.01 1.56 17.21
CA ALA A 86 -30.96 0.31 17.97
C ALA A 86 -31.95 -0.70 17.38
N CYS A 87 -31.56 -1.97 17.32
CA CYS A 87 -32.45 -3.04 16.93
C CYS A 87 -33.37 -3.37 18.11
N SER A 88 -34.70 -3.23 17.95
CA SER A 88 -35.67 -3.59 19.00
C SER A 88 -36.51 -4.78 18.54
N GLY A 89 -36.63 -5.81 19.37
CA GLY A 89 -37.45 -6.99 19.11
C GLY A 89 -38.22 -7.43 20.34
N ALA A 90 -39.55 -7.29 20.31
CA ALA A 90 -40.47 -7.98 21.21
C ALA A 90 -41.68 -8.43 20.37
N GLY A 91 -41.99 -9.73 20.41
CA GLY A 91 -43.23 -10.27 19.81
C GLY A 91 -43.20 -10.56 18.30
N GLY A 92 -42.05 -10.93 17.71
CA GLY A 92 -41.99 -11.41 16.31
C GLY A 92 -42.00 -10.30 15.25
N GLN A 93 -41.95 -9.03 15.65
CA GLN A 93 -41.66 -7.91 14.77
C GLN A 93 -40.34 -7.25 15.20
N VAL A 94 -39.44 -7.08 14.23
CA VAL A 94 -38.09 -6.52 14.45
C VAL A 94 -37.94 -5.28 13.57
N GLY A 95 -37.43 -4.18 14.14
CA GLY A 95 -37.19 -2.93 13.42
C GLY A 95 -36.06 -2.12 14.04
N CYS A 96 -35.49 -1.22 13.24
CA CYS A 96 -34.48 -0.24 13.68
C CYS A 96 -35.20 0.99 14.25
N LYS A 97 -34.89 1.38 15.49
CA LYS A 97 -35.38 2.63 16.09
C LYS A 97 -34.24 3.63 16.30
N PRO A 98 -34.42 4.93 16.01
CA PRO A 98 -33.45 5.96 16.33
C PRO A 98 -33.09 5.98 17.82
N ILE A 99 -31.81 6.14 18.13
CA ILE A 99 -31.31 6.33 19.49
C ILE A 99 -31.44 7.83 19.81
N GLY A 100 -32.59 8.24 20.35
CA GLY A 100 -32.80 9.62 20.82
C GLY A 100 -34.16 10.20 20.45
N GLY A 101 -35.16 9.92 21.27
CA GLY A 101 -36.47 10.56 21.24
C GLY A 101 -37.18 10.29 22.56
N SER A 102 -37.08 11.25 23.49
CA SER A 102 -37.78 11.20 24.77
C SER A 102 -39.24 11.61 24.55
N ASP A 103 -40.15 10.64 24.59
CA ASP A 103 -41.56 10.92 24.79
C ASP A 103 -41.76 11.38 26.23
N ALA A 104 -42.21 12.63 26.39
CA ALA A 104 -42.59 13.21 27.66
C ALA A 104 -43.97 12.69 28.08
N ALA A 105 -44.03 11.92 29.17
CA ALA A 105 -45.24 11.74 29.96
C ALA A 105 -44.88 11.94 31.44
N GLY A 106 -45.56 12.89 32.07
CA GLY A 106 -45.15 13.53 33.31
C GLY A 106 -45.26 12.72 34.59
N SER A 107 -44.61 13.26 35.63
CA SER A 107 -45.02 13.12 37.01
C SER A 107 -44.56 14.35 37.78
N ALA A 108 -45.46 14.86 38.60
CA ALA A 108 -45.36 16.12 39.31
C ALA A 108 -44.61 15.98 40.65
N ASP A 109 -44.07 17.12 41.07
CA ASP A 109 -44.06 17.63 42.45
C ASP A 109 -43.18 16.93 43.51
N ALA A 110 -42.14 17.64 43.98
CA ALA A 110 -41.96 17.98 45.40
C ALA A 110 -40.70 18.84 45.61
N SER A 111 -40.98 20.13 45.85
CA SER A 111 -40.27 21.12 46.69
C SER A 111 -39.11 20.72 47.62
N ARG A 112 -38.12 21.65 47.70
CA ARG A 112 -37.23 22.12 48.81
C ARG A 112 -35.86 22.47 48.19
N GLY A 113 -35.36 23.71 48.10
CA GLY A 113 -35.45 24.87 48.97
C GLY A 113 -34.30 24.85 49.98
N VAL A 114 -33.17 25.50 49.71
CA VAL A 114 -32.29 26.21 50.66
C VAL A 114 -31.40 27.21 49.89
N ASP A 115 -31.30 28.40 50.48
CA ASP A 115 -30.57 29.60 50.05
C ASP A 115 -29.03 29.50 50.10
N ALA A 116 -28.44 30.52 49.45
CA ALA A 116 -27.42 31.42 49.99
C ALA A 116 -25.99 31.35 49.43
N ALA A 117 -25.55 32.54 48.98
CA ALA A 117 -24.20 33.12 48.99
C ALA A 117 -23.12 32.38 48.18
N GLY A 118 -22.33 33.01 47.32
CA GLY A 118 -21.80 34.37 47.32
C GLY A 118 -20.32 34.26 46.92
N GLY A 119 -19.76 35.32 46.33
CA GLY A 119 -18.31 35.46 46.17
C GLY A 119 -17.82 35.51 44.74
N SER A 120 -17.71 36.73 44.23
CA SER A 120 -16.79 37.14 43.18
C SER A 120 -15.34 37.08 43.68
N ASP A 121 -14.37 36.84 42.79
CA ASP A 121 -13.29 37.79 42.48
C ASP A 121 -12.10 37.19 41.69
N ALA A 122 -11.58 38.06 40.82
CA ALA A 122 -10.18 38.26 40.47
C ALA A 122 -9.42 37.23 39.60
N ALA A 123 -9.44 37.52 38.30
CA ALA A 123 -8.29 37.80 37.44
C ALA A 123 -6.87 37.58 38.00
N ALA A 124 -6.06 36.82 37.24
CA ALA A 124 -4.59 37.00 37.18
C ALA A 124 -4.08 36.67 35.76
N LYS A 125 -3.70 37.73 35.02
CA LYS A 125 -2.70 37.70 33.94
C LYS A 125 -1.31 37.71 34.57
N PRO A 126 -0.29 37.23 33.86
CA PRO A 126 0.94 38.01 33.80
C PRO A 126 1.47 38.19 32.37
N ASP A 127 1.57 39.47 32.01
CA ASP A 127 2.67 40.20 31.38
C ASP A 127 3.67 39.49 30.46
N ALA A 128 3.70 40.07 29.25
CA ALA A 128 4.83 40.12 28.34
C ALA A 128 5.79 41.24 28.76
N VAL A 129 7.11 41.01 28.70
CA VAL A 129 8.15 41.99 28.32
C VAL A 129 9.42 41.21 27.93
N ALA A 130 9.94 41.43 26.72
CA ALA A 130 11.35 41.78 26.47
C ALA A 130 11.60 41.91 24.96
N ASP A 131 11.50 43.16 24.48
CA ASP A 131 12.19 43.64 23.28
C ASP A 131 13.71 43.55 23.47
N SER A 132 14.41 43.16 22.41
CA SER A 132 15.79 43.61 22.18
C SER A 132 16.11 43.65 20.68
N PRO A 133 16.98 44.58 20.25
CA PRO A 133 16.89 45.17 18.93
C PRO A 133 17.95 44.66 17.93
N GLY A 134 17.60 44.77 16.65
CA GLY A 134 18.44 45.35 15.60
C GLY A 134 19.81 44.72 15.33
N GLY A 135 19.87 43.84 14.32
CA GLY A 135 21.10 43.44 13.64
C GLY A 135 20.89 43.44 12.14
N SER A 136 21.11 44.60 11.51
CA SER A 136 21.22 44.78 10.06
C SER A 136 22.56 44.19 9.59
N GLY A 137 22.50 43.14 8.77
CA GLY A 137 23.65 42.48 8.17
C GLY A 137 23.49 42.37 6.66
N ASP A 138 24.23 43.24 5.99
CA ASP A 138 24.52 43.41 4.57
C ASP A 138 24.19 42.26 3.59
N VAL A 139 23.43 42.65 2.55
CA VAL A 139 23.25 41.93 1.29
C VAL A 139 24.52 42.08 0.47
N ALA A 140 25.36 41.05 0.43
CA ALA A 140 26.44 40.93 -0.53
C ALA A 140 25.84 40.58 -1.91
N THR A 141 25.88 41.57 -2.80
CA THR A 141 25.65 41.42 -4.24
C THR A 141 26.78 40.60 -4.84
N VAL A 142 26.44 39.45 -5.42
CA VAL A 142 27.39 38.67 -6.23
C VAL A 142 27.40 39.27 -7.64
N GLU A 143 28.51 39.91 -7.99
CA GLU A 143 28.80 40.37 -9.35
C GLU A 143 28.87 39.18 -10.32
N VAL A 144 28.15 39.31 -11.43
CA VAL A 144 28.19 38.42 -12.57
C VAL A 144 29.33 38.88 -13.48
N GLY A 145 30.40 38.09 -13.58
CA GLY A 145 31.51 38.33 -14.50
C GLY A 145 31.14 38.03 -15.98
N PRO A 146 31.77 38.70 -16.95
CA PRO A 146 31.45 38.59 -18.38
C PRO A 146 31.96 37.29 -19.04
N PRO A 147 31.40 36.90 -20.21
CA PRO A 147 31.75 35.66 -20.90
C PRO A 147 33.14 35.76 -21.52
N LEU A 148 33.94 34.70 -21.35
CA LEU A 148 35.23 34.56 -22.01
C LEU A 148 35.06 34.03 -23.44
N ASP A 149 35.71 34.77 -24.34
CA ASP A 149 35.79 34.57 -25.77
C ASP A 149 36.41 33.24 -26.19
N ALA A 150 35.88 32.73 -27.30
CA ALA A 150 36.42 31.63 -28.08
C ALA A 150 37.79 31.96 -28.67
N LYS A 151 38.69 30.97 -28.66
CA LYS A 151 39.78 30.88 -29.65
C LYS A 151 39.84 29.47 -30.26
N PRO A 152 40.08 29.38 -31.59
CA PRO A 152 40.11 28.13 -32.33
C PRO A 152 41.48 27.45 -32.21
N LEU A 153 41.49 26.12 -32.21
CA LEU A 153 42.69 25.32 -32.43
C LEU A 153 42.72 24.76 -33.86
N PRO A 154 43.91 24.52 -34.42
CA PRO A 154 44.15 24.54 -35.86
C PRO A 154 44.08 23.17 -36.52
N ASP A 155 43.73 23.24 -37.80
CA ASP A 155 43.98 22.26 -38.85
C ASP A 155 45.35 21.57 -38.73
N SER A 156 45.36 20.25 -38.81
CA SER A 156 46.53 19.50 -39.26
C SER A 156 46.10 18.26 -40.06
N GLY A 157 46.10 18.45 -41.39
CA GLY A 157 46.87 17.60 -42.29
C GLY A 157 46.38 16.17 -42.55
N LEU A 158 45.68 16.02 -43.66
CA LEU A 158 45.72 14.81 -44.50
C LEU A 158 47.17 14.50 -44.92
N PRO A 159 47.47 13.22 -45.25
CA PRO A 159 47.67 12.97 -46.67
C PRO A 159 46.83 11.81 -47.21
N ALA A 160 46.65 11.88 -48.52
CA ALA A 160 45.81 11.05 -49.36
C ALA A 160 46.46 9.72 -49.76
N ASP A 161 45.57 8.86 -50.29
CA ASP A 161 45.76 7.80 -51.28
C ASP A 161 46.61 6.58 -50.94
N SER A 162 45.97 5.41 -50.94
CA SER A 162 45.88 4.58 -52.16
C SER A 162 45.13 3.27 -51.86
N GLY A 163 44.25 2.88 -52.78
CA GLY A 163 43.35 1.75 -52.62
C GLY A 163 44.02 0.38 -52.68
N ALA A 164 43.34 -0.60 -52.10
CA ALA A 164 43.38 -1.99 -52.55
C ALA A 164 42.13 -2.71 -52.01
N GLN A 165 41.26 -3.15 -52.93
CA GLN A 165 40.34 -4.24 -52.67
C GLN A 165 41.15 -5.50 -52.38
N VAL A 166 40.83 -6.18 -51.28
CA VAL A 166 41.05 -7.62 -51.13
C VAL A 166 39.89 -8.19 -50.33
N ASP A 167 39.17 -9.08 -51.00
CA ASP A 167 38.22 -10.01 -50.41
C ASP A 167 38.92 -10.84 -49.33
N ALA A 168 38.41 -10.78 -48.10
CA ALA A 168 38.76 -11.74 -47.05
C ALA A 168 37.50 -12.11 -46.27
N LYS A 169 36.91 -13.21 -46.73
CA LYS A 169 35.94 -14.03 -46.03
C LYS A 169 36.55 -14.43 -44.67
N ALA A 170 36.03 -13.87 -43.58
CA ALA A 170 36.37 -14.33 -42.24
C ALA A 170 35.64 -15.66 -41.99
N ASP A 171 36.34 -16.77 -42.21
CA ASP A 171 35.94 -18.06 -41.69
C ASP A 171 35.94 -17.96 -40.15
N ALA A 172 34.76 -18.01 -39.56
CA ALA A 172 34.58 -18.23 -38.14
C ALA A 172 35.19 -19.61 -37.81
N ASP A 173 36.35 -19.58 -37.16
CA ASP A 173 37.09 -20.73 -36.67
C ASP A 173 36.28 -21.41 -35.54
N THR A 174 35.23 -22.16 -35.90
CA THR A 174 34.56 -23.10 -34.99
C THR A 174 35.48 -24.31 -34.81
N LYS A 175 36.51 -24.12 -33.99
CA LYS A 175 37.36 -25.21 -33.53
C LYS A 175 36.46 -26.25 -32.82
N PRO A 176 36.59 -27.55 -33.12
CA PRO A 176 35.78 -28.58 -32.49
C PRO A 176 35.96 -28.56 -30.96
N PRO A 177 34.87 -28.76 -30.18
CA PRO A 177 34.94 -28.68 -28.73
C PRO A 177 35.94 -29.71 -28.19
N VAL A 178 36.87 -29.25 -27.36
CA VAL A 178 37.92 -30.07 -26.76
C VAL A 178 37.27 -31.10 -25.84
N PRO A 179 37.45 -32.41 -26.06
CA PRO A 179 36.98 -33.44 -25.15
C PRO A 179 37.65 -33.28 -23.78
N CYS A 180 36.97 -33.62 -22.67
CA CYS A 180 37.49 -33.43 -21.30
C CYS A 180 38.72 -34.30 -20.93
N GLY A 181 39.48 -34.80 -21.91
CA GLY A 181 40.76 -35.46 -21.68
C GLY A 181 41.85 -34.55 -21.10
N GLY A 182 41.59 -33.24 -20.99
CA GLY A 182 42.42 -32.27 -20.27
C GLY A 182 41.59 -31.42 -19.29
N ALA A 183 42.29 -30.71 -18.39
CA ALA A 183 41.66 -29.77 -17.48
C ALA A 183 40.89 -28.70 -18.27
N CYS A 184 39.61 -28.49 -17.93
CA CYS A 184 38.83 -27.40 -18.49
C CYS A 184 39.47 -26.05 -18.15
N ALA A 185 39.25 -25.03 -18.99
CA ALA A 185 39.73 -23.68 -18.73
C ALA A 185 39.18 -23.17 -17.39
N ALA A 186 39.94 -22.30 -16.71
CA ALA A 186 39.51 -21.71 -15.43
C ALA A 186 38.10 -21.11 -15.55
N GLY A 187 37.20 -21.51 -14.64
CA GLY A 187 35.79 -21.09 -14.66
C GLY A 187 34.84 -21.97 -15.48
N THR A 188 35.29 -23.08 -16.07
CA THR A 188 34.45 -24.07 -16.77
C THR A 188 34.53 -25.46 -16.13
N LYS A 189 33.47 -26.26 -16.24
CA LYS A 189 33.40 -27.63 -15.71
C LYS A 189 33.21 -28.64 -16.83
N CYS A 190 33.71 -29.86 -16.66
CA CYS A 190 33.43 -30.94 -17.60
C CYS A 190 32.06 -31.53 -17.35
N ASN A 191 31.21 -31.62 -18.37
CA ASN A 191 30.01 -32.44 -18.33
C ASN A 191 30.40 -33.89 -18.66
N PRO A 192 30.32 -34.84 -17.71
CA PRO A 192 30.76 -36.21 -17.93
C PRO A 192 29.90 -36.96 -18.95
N ALA A 193 28.64 -36.55 -19.16
CA ALA A 193 27.74 -37.19 -20.12
C ALA A 193 28.05 -36.79 -21.58
N THR A 194 28.48 -35.55 -21.79
CA THR A 194 28.78 -35.03 -23.15
C THR A 194 30.26 -34.93 -23.45
N ASN A 195 31.11 -35.15 -22.44
CA ASN A 195 32.56 -34.98 -22.48
C ASN A 195 32.98 -33.58 -23.00
N LYS A 196 32.22 -32.54 -22.64
CA LYS A 196 32.46 -31.15 -23.04
C LYS A 196 32.62 -30.24 -21.82
N CYS A 197 33.56 -29.30 -21.89
CA CYS A 197 33.64 -28.20 -20.93
C CYS A 197 32.48 -27.23 -21.15
N TYR A 198 31.80 -26.82 -20.08
CA TYR A 198 30.73 -25.83 -20.08
C TYR A 198 30.97 -24.80 -18.98
N ALA A 199 30.53 -23.56 -19.21
CA ALA A 199 30.41 -22.60 -18.12
C ALA A 199 29.27 -23.07 -17.20
N PRO A 200 29.46 -23.15 -15.87
CA PRO A 200 28.52 -23.75 -14.92
C PRO A 200 27.07 -23.30 -15.13
N CYS A 201 26.82 -22.05 -15.52
CA CYS A 201 25.49 -21.50 -15.83
C CYS A 201 25.38 -20.90 -17.25
N GLY A 202 26.12 -21.43 -18.22
CA GLY A 202 26.16 -20.87 -19.59
C GLY A 202 26.90 -19.51 -19.69
N GLY A 203 27.45 -19.01 -18.57
CA GLY A 203 28.20 -17.76 -18.47
C GLY A 203 28.30 -17.30 -17.02
N PRO A 204 28.91 -16.12 -16.75
CA PRO A 204 28.79 -15.46 -15.46
C PRO A 204 27.33 -15.10 -15.20
N CYS A 205 26.84 -15.40 -14.00
CA CYS A 205 25.50 -15.02 -13.62
C CYS A 205 25.35 -13.49 -13.56
N PRO A 206 24.16 -12.95 -13.88
CA PRO A 206 23.85 -11.55 -13.63
C PRO A 206 24.16 -11.15 -12.18
N ALA A 207 24.44 -9.88 -11.94
CA ALA A 207 24.68 -9.35 -10.60
C ALA A 207 23.54 -9.77 -9.64
N GLY A 208 23.90 -10.14 -8.41
CA GLY A 208 22.94 -10.62 -7.41
C GLY A 208 22.44 -12.05 -7.60
N LYS A 209 22.93 -12.79 -8.60
CA LYS A 209 22.62 -14.21 -8.82
C LYS A 209 23.83 -15.09 -8.56
N THR A 210 23.61 -16.26 -7.98
CA THR A 210 24.60 -17.32 -7.86
C THR A 210 24.24 -18.47 -8.78
N CYS A 211 25.24 -19.16 -9.30
CA CYS A 211 25.01 -20.33 -10.12
C CYS A 211 24.59 -21.52 -9.23
N ASP A 212 23.33 -21.94 -9.34
CA ASP A 212 22.87 -23.20 -8.76
C ASP A 212 23.09 -24.32 -9.77
N GLU A 213 24.17 -25.05 -9.53
CA GLU A 213 24.56 -26.20 -10.35
C GLU A 213 23.75 -27.46 -10.05
N SER A 214 22.91 -27.46 -9.00
CA SER A 214 22.04 -28.59 -8.68
C SER A 214 20.86 -28.74 -9.66
N ALA A 215 20.55 -27.69 -10.43
CA ALA A 215 19.53 -27.68 -11.48
C ALA A 215 19.93 -28.46 -12.76
N GLY A 216 21.11 -29.09 -12.79
CA GLY A 216 21.65 -29.81 -13.94
C GLY A 216 22.47 -28.91 -14.88
N PRO A 217 23.29 -29.47 -15.78
CA PRO A 217 24.16 -28.67 -16.66
C PRO A 217 23.45 -28.17 -17.94
N PRO A 218 23.54 -26.88 -18.30
CA PRO A 218 24.11 -25.79 -17.49
C PRO A 218 23.17 -25.43 -16.32
N GLY A 219 23.76 -25.18 -15.15
CA GLY A 219 23.07 -24.74 -13.94
C GLY A 219 22.26 -23.47 -14.18
N LEU A 220 21.33 -23.19 -13.26
CA LEU A 220 20.53 -21.97 -13.33
C LEU A 220 21.15 -20.87 -12.48
N CYS A 221 21.21 -19.65 -13.01
CA CYS A 221 21.44 -18.48 -12.19
C CYS A 221 20.22 -18.22 -11.32
N VAL A 222 20.29 -18.65 -10.06
CA VAL A 222 19.27 -18.39 -9.04
C VAL A 222 19.65 -17.13 -8.26
N GLY A 223 18.66 -16.48 -7.65
CA GLY A 223 18.94 -15.37 -6.73
C GLY A 223 20.00 -15.80 -5.72
N GLY A 224 21.13 -15.10 -5.70
CA GLY A 224 22.16 -15.37 -4.71
C GLY A 224 21.55 -15.21 -3.35
N ALA A 225 21.70 -16.21 -2.47
CA ALA A 225 21.25 -16.08 -1.10
C ALA A 225 21.83 -14.77 -0.55
N ALA A 226 20.96 -13.80 -0.25
CA ALA A 226 21.37 -12.48 0.20
C ALA A 226 21.86 -12.59 1.65
N THR A 227 23.02 -13.21 1.84
CA THR A 227 23.50 -13.70 3.14
C THR A 227 24.08 -12.61 4.05
N GLY A 228 23.81 -11.32 3.82
CA GLY A 228 24.38 -10.31 4.72
C GLY A 228 23.89 -8.85 4.68
N ALA A 229 22.96 -8.46 3.81
CA ALA A 229 22.54 -7.05 3.73
C ALA A 229 21.29 -6.72 4.57
N TRP A 230 20.52 -7.73 4.96
CA TRP A 230 19.13 -7.59 5.40
C TRP A 230 18.94 -8.07 6.84
N GLY A 231 18.62 -7.16 7.77
CA GLY A 231 18.22 -7.51 9.14
C GLY A 231 19.14 -8.45 9.94
N THR A 232 20.44 -8.54 9.62
CA THR A 232 21.34 -9.55 10.18
C THR A 232 22.07 -9.12 11.47
N ASP A 233 21.38 -8.50 12.44
CA ASP A 233 21.96 -8.39 13.79
C ASP A 233 21.86 -9.72 14.58
N GLY A 234 21.42 -10.80 13.93
CA GLY A 234 21.36 -12.15 14.51
C GLY A 234 20.18 -12.37 15.45
N LYS A 235 19.24 -11.42 15.57
CA LYS A 235 18.09 -11.49 16.50
C LYS A 235 16.75 -11.84 15.85
N GLY A 236 16.78 -12.42 14.66
CA GLY A 236 15.60 -12.62 13.82
C GLY A 236 15.31 -11.37 13.00
N SER A 237 14.97 -11.54 11.72
CA SER A 237 14.80 -10.44 10.78
C SER A 237 13.75 -9.45 11.30
N GLY A 238 14.21 -8.28 11.77
CA GLY A 238 13.35 -7.16 12.16
C GLY A 238 12.63 -6.50 10.99
N VAL A 239 12.75 -7.06 9.77
CA VAL A 239 12.06 -6.58 8.57
C VAL A 239 10.56 -6.77 8.76
N GLN A 240 9.79 -5.75 8.40
CA GLN A 240 8.34 -5.78 8.44
C GLN A 240 7.79 -5.64 7.02
N HIS A 241 6.65 -6.26 6.72
CA HIS A 241 5.87 -5.94 5.53
C HIS A 241 4.52 -5.36 5.91
N ILE A 242 3.93 -4.55 5.04
CA ILE A 242 2.56 -4.06 5.20
C ILE A 242 1.57 -5.22 5.03
N THR A 243 0.69 -5.42 6.01
CA THR A 243 -0.38 -6.43 5.98
C THR A 243 -1.77 -5.84 5.77
N ASN A 244 -1.90 -4.53 5.96
CA ASN A 244 -3.11 -3.77 5.68
C ASN A 244 -2.71 -2.36 5.23
N LEU A 245 -3.34 -1.84 4.19
CA LEU A 245 -3.14 -0.47 3.71
C LEU A 245 -4.47 0.13 3.28
N ALA A 246 -4.77 1.34 3.76
CA ALA A 246 -5.93 2.09 3.33
C ALA A 246 -5.65 3.58 3.39
N ILE A 247 -6.44 4.37 2.65
CA ILE A 247 -6.49 5.82 2.86
C ILE A 247 -7.31 6.08 4.13
N GLY A 248 -6.75 6.87 5.03
CA GLY A 248 -7.42 7.27 6.26
C GLY A 248 -8.69 8.09 6.01
N SER A 249 -9.54 8.20 7.03
CA SER A 249 -10.66 9.15 7.01
C SER A 249 -10.16 10.60 7.01
N ALA A 250 -11.06 11.57 6.80
CA ALA A 250 -10.75 12.99 6.96
C ALA A 250 -10.31 13.35 8.41
N SER A 251 -10.66 12.52 9.40
CA SER A 251 -10.23 12.65 10.79
C SER A 251 -8.94 11.90 11.12
N THR A 252 -8.36 11.20 10.14
CA THR A 252 -7.14 10.41 10.30
C THR A 252 -6.06 11.00 9.39
N GLY A 253 -5.04 11.61 10.00
CA GLY A 253 -4.01 12.33 9.27
C GLY A 253 -2.97 12.94 10.20
N CYS A 254 -1.94 13.51 9.59
CA CYS A 254 -0.93 14.27 10.32
C CYS A 254 -1.26 15.74 10.23
N ASP A 255 -0.89 16.50 11.26
CA ASP A 255 -0.95 17.95 11.23
C ASP A 255 0.23 18.49 10.40
N LEU A 256 0.04 18.54 9.08
CA LEU A 256 1.04 19.01 8.11
C LEU A 256 1.07 20.54 8.02
N THR A 257 0.01 21.20 8.46
CA THR A 257 -0.12 22.67 8.45
C THR A 257 0.20 23.34 9.78
N GLY A 258 0.30 22.59 10.88
CA GLY A 258 0.59 23.10 12.22
C GLY A 258 -0.62 23.72 12.91
N ASP A 259 -1.84 23.39 12.49
CA ASP A 259 -3.09 23.95 13.03
C ASP A 259 -3.72 23.09 14.14
N GLY A 260 -3.06 22.00 14.53
CA GLY A 260 -3.50 21.04 15.52
C GLY A 260 -4.57 20.06 15.04
N LYS A 261 -4.89 20.04 13.74
CA LYS A 261 -5.89 19.13 13.16
C LYS A 261 -5.24 18.14 12.19
N PRO A 262 -5.82 16.94 12.03
CA PRO A 262 -5.39 16.02 10.99
C PRO A 262 -5.64 16.57 9.59
N ASP A 263 -4.62 16.59 8.74
CA ASP A 263 -4.74 16.88 7.31
C ASP A 263 -4.83 15.55 6.51
N ASN A 264 -5.92 15.37 5.74
CA ASN A 264 -6.07 14.27 4.79
C ASN A 264 -7.11 14.58 3.69
N ALA A 265 -6.79 15.53 2.79
CA ALA A 265 -7.62 15.90 1.66
C ALA A 265 -7.92 14.71 0.74
N MET A 266 -6.99 13.77 0.62
CA MET A 266 -7.14 12.54 -0.17
C MET A 266 -8.17 11.55 0.39
N SER A 267 -8.68 11.75 1.61
CA SER A 267 -9.77 10.92 2.15
C SER A 267 -11.02 10.89 1.27
N ALA A 268 -11.25 11.94 0.47
CA ALA A 268 -12.34 11.98 -0.51
C ALA A 268 -12.22 10.88 -1.58
N LEU A 269 -11.01 10.35 -1.82
CA LEU A 269 -10.76 9.25 -2.73
C LEU A 269 -10.81 7.87 -2.06
N GLY A 270 -10.89 7.81 -0.72
CA GLY A 270 -10.81 6.54 0.03
C GLY A 270 -11.87 5.52 -0.40
N SER A 271 -13.09 5.95 -0.75
CA SER A 271 -14.14 5.04 -1.23
C SER A 271 -13.91 4.52 -2.66
N PHE A 272 -13.07 5.19 -3.45
CA PHE A 272 -12.81 4.82 -4.84
C PHE A 272 -11.64 3.85 -4.96
N ILE A 273 -10.60 4.01 -4.13
CA ILE A 273 -9.36 3.22 -4.23
C ILE A 273 -9.04 2.40 -2.97
N GLY A 274 -9.83 2.52 -1.90
CA GLY A 274 -9.59 1.83 -0.65
C GLY A 274 -9.67 0.30 -0.76
N SER A 275 -10.64 -0.21 -1.53
CA SER A 275 -10.75 -1.67 -1.79
C SER A 275 -9.53 -2.19 -2.53
N ASP A 276 -9.05 -1.43 -3.51
CA ASP A 276 -7.97 -1.87 -4.39
C ASP A 276 -6.64 -1.94 -3.64
N LEU A 277 -6.38 -1.03 -2.69
CA LEU A 277 -5.19 -1.08 -1.84
C LEU A 277 -5.19 -2.31 -0.93
N GLY A 278 -6.30 -2.56 -0.23
CA GLY A 278 -6.45 -3.74 0.61
C GLY A 278 -6.31 -5.03 -0.19
N SER A 279 -6.96 -5.12 -1.36
CA SER A 279 -6.85 -6.27 -2.26
C SER A 279 -5.45 -6.44 -2.85
N SER A 280 -4.73 -5.36 -3.15
CA SER A 280 -3.36 -5.42 -3.66
C SER A 280 -2.38 -5.94 -2.60
N VAL A 281 -2.57 -5.56 -1.33
CA VAL A 281 -1.79 -6.14 -0.22
C VAL A 281 -2.13 -7.61 -0.04
N ALA A 282 -3.42 -7.96 0.00
CA ALA A 282 -3.87 -9.33 0.22
C ALA A 282 -3.49 -10.30 -0.90
N SER A 283 -3.28 -9.81 -2.12
CA SER A 283 -2.82 -10.61 -3.28
C SER A 283 -1.31 -10.67 -3.42
N GLY A 284 -0.56 -9.83 -2.69
CA GLY A 284 0.88 -9.70 -2.84
C GLY A 284 1.31 -8.84 -4.05
N ASP A 285 0.37 -8.16 -4.72
CA ASP A 285 0.65 -7.21 -5.80
C ASP A 285 1.31 -5.92 -5.27
N LEU A 286 0.99 -5.55 -4.02
CA LEU A 286 1.63 -4.44 -3.31
C LEU A 286 2.42 -4.97 -2.11
N VAL A 287 3.74 -5.03 -2.26
CA VAL A 287 4.67 -5.38 -1.18
C VAL A 287 5.55 -4.18 -0.85
N VAL A 288 5.42 -3.69 0.39
CA VAL A 288 6.28 -2.66 0.97
C VAL A 288 6.95 -3.23 2.22
N LEU A 289 8.27 -3.18 2.25
CA LEU A 289 9.11 -3.72 3.30
C LEU A 289 9.79 -2.59 4.08
N PHE A 290 9.74 -2.65 5.41
CA PHE A 290 10.48 -1.78 6.33
C PHE A 290 11.63 -2.56 6.95
N ASP A 291 12.86 -2.09 6.79
CA ASP A 291 14.07 -2.71 7.33
C ASP A 291 14.76 -1.79 8.32
N PRO A 292 14.62 -2.04 9.64
CA PRO A 292 15.29 -1.26 10.65
C PRO A 292 16.79 -1.55 10.67
N LYS A 293 17.61 -0.55 10.37
CA LYS A 293 19.05 -0.57 10.59
C LYS A 293 19.34 -0.14 12.03
N ALA A 294 19.81 -1.10 12.83
CA ALA A 294 20.09 -0.93 14.25
C ALA A 294 18.85 -0.48 15.05
N TRP A 295 17.85 -1.35 15.14
CA TRP A 295 16.62 -1.15 15.91
C TRP A 295 16.92 -0.65 17.33
N LYS A 296 16.33 0.50 17.71
CA LYS A 296 16.49 1.15 19.02
C LYS A 296 15.15 1.61 19.57
N THR A 297 14.92 1.34 20.84
CA THR A 297 13.65 1.65 21.54
C THR A 297 13.82 2.52 22.77
N ASN A 298 15.02 3.08 22.94
CA ASN A 298 15.38 4.01 24.00
C ASN A 298 15.26 5.49 23.57
N GLY A 299 14.45 5.78 22.55
CA GLY A 299 14.32 7.12 21.96
C GLY A 299 15.52 7.60 21.12
N THR A 300 16.61 6.81 21.02
CA THR A 300 17.74 7.13 20.16
C THR A 300 17.37 6.92 18.69
N ALA A 301 17.79 7.84 17.84
CA ALA A 301 17.54 7.72 16.40
C ALA A 301 18.21 6.48 15.79
N PHE A 302 17.51 5.87 14.84
CA PHE A 302 17.99 4.79 13.97
C PHE A 302 17.43 4.98 12.56
N THR A 303 17.89 4.17 11.61
CA THR A 303 17.47 4.27 10.21
C THR A 303 16.48 3.17 9.87
N ILE A 304 15.44 3.50 9.09
CA ILE A 304 14.55 2.51 8.48
C ILE A 304 14.70 2.64 6.97
N GLY A 305 15.12 1.57 6.29
CA GLY A 305 15.08 1.47 4.84
C GLY A 305 13.71 0.99 4.38
N LEU A 306 13.19 1.56 3.29
CA LEU A 306 11.96 1.11 2.66
C LEU A 306 12.28 0.47 1.32
N TYR A 307 11.65 -0.67 1.06
CA TYR A 307 11.79 -1.36 -0.21
C TYR A 307 10.44 -1.76 -0.77
N SER A 308 10.33 -1.67 -2.09
CA SER A 308 9.32 -2.40 -2.85
C SER A 308 9.81 -3.82 -3.09
N GLY A 309 8.88 -4.76 -3.20
CA GLY A 309 9.23 -6.15 -3.43
C GLY A 309 8.16 -6.92 -4.16
N SER A 310 8.37 -8.22 -4.20
CA SER A 310 7.39 -9.21 -4.67
C SER A 310 7.42 -10.43 -3.74
N PRO A 311 6.35 -11.22 -3.68
CA PRO A 311 6.36 -12.52 -3.02
C PRO A 311 7.51 -13.39 -3.54
N ASP A 312 8.14 -14.15 -2.64
CA ASP A 312 9.09 -15.17 -3.07
C ASP A 312 8.32 -16.33 -3.74
N PRO A 313 8.63 -16.70 -5.00
CA PRO A 313 7.97 -17.83 -5.66
C PRO A 313 8.16 -19.17 -4.95
N ALA A 314 9.20 -19.33 -4.10
CA ALA A 314 9.40 -20.51 -3.27
C ALA A 314 8.48 -20.55 -2.04
N ASP A 315 7.80 -19.45 -1.70
CA ASP A 315 6.89 -19.32 -0.56
C ASP A 315 5.42 -19.18 -1.02
N SER A 316 4.98 -20.13 -1.88
CA SER A 316 3.65 -20.09 -2.51
C SER A 316 2.46 -20.26 -1.56
N GLY A 317 2.71 -20.50 -0.26
CA GLY A 317 1.69 -20.70 0.78
C GLY A 317 1.57 -19.54 1.77
N CYS A 318 2.32 -18.45 1.56
CA CYS A 318 2.26 -17.29 2.44
C CYS A 318 0.88 -16.62 2.38
N ASP A 319 0.32 -16.35 3.56
CA ASP A 319 -0.77 -15.40 3.74
C ASP A 319 -0.18 -13.99 3.89
N PHE A 320 -0.28 -13.15 2.86
CA PHE A 320 0.31 -11.82 2.84
C PHE A 320 -0.24 -10.88 3.93
N THR A 321 -1.38 -11.23 4.53
CA THR A 321 -1.94 -10.49 5.68
C THR A 321 -1.41 -10.96 7.03
N GLY A 322 -0.68 -12.09 7.05
CA GLY A 322 -0.08 -12.71 8.22
C GLY A 322 1.42 -12.47 8.35
N PRO A 323 2.05 -13.01 9.42
CA PRO A 323 3.50 -12.94 9.63
C PRO A 323 4.26 -14.05 8.89
N ASN A 324 5.58 -13.91 8.83
CA ASN A 324 6.57 -14.91 8.37
C ASN A 324 6.67 -15.16 6.87
N CYS A 325 6.04 -14.30 6.07
CA CYS A 325 6.16 -14.34 4.62
C CYS A 325 7.58 -13.98 4.14
N THR A 326 7.99 -14.61 3.06
CA THR A 326 9.27 -14.38 2.40
C THR A 326 9.08 -13.57 1.13
N PHE A 327 9.89 -12.54 0.97
CA PHE A 327 9.82 -11.61 -0.16
C PHE A 327 11.17 -11.44 -0.85
N GLN A 328 11.09 -11.04 -2.11
CA GLN A 328 12.23 -10.57 -2.89
C GLN A 328 12.15 -9.04 -3.00
N VAL A 329 13.29 -8.36 -2.93
CA VAL A 329 13.37 -6.89 -3.02
C VAL A 329 13.57 -6.47 -4.47
N ALA A 330 12.78 -5.52 -4.96
CA ALA A 330 12.98 -4.97 -6.29
C ALA A 330 14.27 -4.13 -6.38
N GLU A 331 15.01 -4.26 -7.48
CA GLU A 331 16.26 -3.52 -7.71
C GLU A 331 16.06 -1.99 -7.72
N SER A 332 14.89 -1.54 -8.19
CA SER A 332 14.48 -0.14 -8.14
C SER A 332 14.38 0.45 -6.73
N SER A 333 14.37 -0.39 -5.68
CA SER A 333 14.31 0.08 -4.29
C SER A 333 15.64 0.67 -3.78
N PHE A 334 16.67 0.71 -4.63
CA PHE A 334 18.01 1.15 -4.28
C PHE A 334 18.44 2.38 -5.06
N ASP A 335 19.21 3.24 -4.41
CA ASP A 335 19.86 4.37 -5.07
C ASP A 335 21.15 3.91 -5.75
N THR A 336 21.07 3.66 -7.05
CA THR A 336 22.20 3.27 -7.90
C THR A 336 22.96 4.45 -8.50
N THR A 337 22.55 5.70 -8.22
CA THR A 337 23.19 6.90 -8.81
C THR A 337 24.66 7.06 -8.42
N SER A 338 25.06 6.44 -7.30
CA SER A 338 26.43 6.41 -6.81
C SER A 338 27.33 5.35 -7.48
N GLY A 339 26.80 4.57 -8.43
CA GLY A 339 27.54 3.49 -9.10
C GLY A 339 27.75 2.24 -8.24
N CYS A 340 27.09 2.14 -7.09
CA CYS A 340 27.04 0.91 -6.30
C CYS A 340 26.21 -0.18 -7.02
N THR A 341 26.36 -1.44 -6.57
CA THR A 341 25.56 -2.57 -7.06
C THR A 341 24.64 -3.07 -5.96
N PRO A 342 23.31 -3.13 -6.17
CA PRO A 342 22.39 -3.73 -5.21
C PRO A 342 22.80 -5.17 -4.83
N PRO A 343 22.63 -5.59 -3.56
CA PRO A 343 21.98 -4.88 -2.46
C PRO A 343 22.93 -3.99 -1.63
N ALA A 344 24.15 -3.72 -2.08
CA ALA A 344 25.12 -2.90 -1.33
C ALA A 344 24.81 -1.39 -1.39
N CYS A 345 23.88 -0.99 -2.25
CA CYS A 345 23.43 0.39 -2.38
C CYS A 345 22.59 0.85 -1.17
N PRO A 346 22.57 2.16 -0.87
CA PRO A 346 21.57 2.72 0.02
C PRO A 346 20.15 2.48 -0.51
N PRO A 347 19.14 2.37 0.37
CA PRO A 347 17.74 2.38 -0.03
C PRO A 347 17.41 3.69 -0.75
N GLN A 348 16.59 3.64 -1.81
CA GLN A 348 16.08 4.85 -2.47
C GLN A 348 15.27 5.71 -1.49
N VAL A 349 14.62 5.06 -0.52
CA VAL A 349 13.85 5.69 0.55
C VAL A 349 14.37 5.24 1.90
N SER A 350 14.75 6.19 2.74
CA SER A 350 15.10 5.91 4.13
C SER A 350 14.63 6.98 5.10
N PHE A 351 14.30 6.55 6.30
CA PHE A 351 14.00 7.39 7.45
C PHE A 351 15.19 7.36 8.41
N SER A 352 16.11 8.31 8.31
CA SER A 352 17.35 8.33 9.12
C SER A 352 17.15 8.77 10.58
N ASN A 353 15.98 9.34 10.88
CA ASN A 353 15.62 9.91 12.18
C ASN A 353 14.55 9.11 12.93
N ALA A 354 14.34 7.85 12.57
CA ALA A 354 13.33 7.00 13.20
C ALA A 354 13.63 6.83 14.69
N LYS A 355 12.59 6.92 15.53
CA LYS A 355 12.69 6.79 16.98
C LYS A 355 11.51 5.98 17.50
N VAL A 356 11.78 5.17 18.52
CA VAL A 356 10.73 4.54 19.32
C VAL A 356 10.85 5.02 20.75
N THR A 357 9.79 5.65 21.25
CA THR A 357 9.64 6.12 22.64
C THR A 357 8.29 5.67 23.16
N ASN A 358 8.25 4.99 24.30
CA ASN A 358 7.00 4.44 24.87
C ASN A 358 6.19 3.63 23.84
N LEU A 359 6.87 2.76 23.09
CA LEU A 359 6.29 1.95 22.00
C LEU A 359 5.70 2.74 20.82
N LYS A 360 5.87 4.07 20.78
CA LYS A 360 5.47 4.89 19.63
C LYS A 360 6.65 5.06 18.69
N LEU A 361 6.52 4.51 17.49
CA LEU A 361 7.41 4.78 16.36
C LEU A 361 7.06 6.16 15.77
N THR A 362 8.08 6.97 15.51
CA THR A 362 7.99 8.18 14.68
C THR A 362 9.20 8.30 13.77
N ALA A 363 9.00 8.82 12.56
CA ALA A 363 10.08 9.17 11.65
C ALA A 363 9.62 10.20 10.60
N SER A 364 10.54 10.83 9.89
CA SER A 364 10.19 11.68 8.75
C SER A 364 11.23 11.60 7.62
N ALA A 365 10.77 11.83 6.40
CA ALA A 365 11.60 11.85 5.21
C ALA A 365 11.19 13.03 4.32
N PRO A 366 12.12 13.58 3.52
CA PRO A 366 11.79 14.69 2.63
C PRO A 366 10.77 14.26 1.56
N GLN A 367 10.96 13.07 0.99
CA GLN A 367 10.16 12.54 -0.10
C GLN A 367 9.99 11.01 -0.03
N PHE A 368 8.90 10.51 -0.61
CA PHE A 368 8.54 9.10 -0.69
C PHE A 368 7.79 8.81 -2.00
N PRO A 369 8.34 8.00 -2.92
CA PRO A 369 7.58 7.47 -4.05
C PRO A 369 6.57 6.44 -3.55
N LEU A 370 5.30 6.80 -3.59
CA LEU A 370 4.18 5.89 -3.35
C LEU A 370 3.77 5.23 -4.66
N VAL A 371 3.83 3.91 -4.72
CA VAL A 371 3.34 3.14 -5.87
C VAL A 371 1.96 2.60 -5.53
N LEU A 372 0.93 3.02 -6.27
CA LEU A 372 -0.43 2.50 -6.17
C LEU A 372 -0.69 1.58 -7.36
N ALA A 373 -1.09 0.34 -7.10
CA ALA A 373 -1.54 -0.55 -8.16
C ALA A 373 -2.98 -0.16 -8.57
N LEU A 374 -3.14 0.40 -9.76
CA LEU A 374 -4.45 0.67 -10.37
C LEU A 374 -4.72 -0.43 -11.40
N GLY A 375 -5.30 -1.54 -10.93
CA GLY A 375 -5.42 -2.76 -11.73
C GLY A 375 -4.03 -3.32 -12.06
N LYS A 376 -3.66 -3.37 -13.35
CA LYS A 376 -2.35 -3.89 -13.80
C LYS A 376 -1.28 -2.81 -13.97
N ALA A 377 -1.62 -1.56 -13.71
CA ALA A 377 -0.75 -0.42 -13.95
C ALA A 377 -0.26 0.17 -12.62
N PRO A 378 1.07 0.36 -12.44
CA PRO A 378 1.57 1.11 -11.31
C PRO A 378 1.39 2.62 -11.54
N LEU A 379 0.78 3.30 -10.57
CA LEU A 379 0.77 4.75 -10.46
C LEU A 379 1.82 5.18 -9.44
N VAL A 380 2.93 5.74 -9.90
CA VAL A 380 4.01 6.21 -9.03
C VAL A 380 3.82 7.68 -8.71
N ILE A 381 3.55 8.00 -7.45
CA ILE A 381 3.27 9.35 -6.96
C ILE A 381 4.39 9.78 -6.02
N GLN A 382 4.98 10.95 -6.26
CA GLN A 382 5.92 11.53 -5.31
C GLN A 382 5.17 12.21 -4.16
N VAL A 383 5.45 11.78 -2.94
CA VAL A 383 4.88 12.34 -1.72
C VAL A 383 5.97 13.13 -0.99
N SER A 384 5.71 14.40 -0.69
CA SER A 384 6.60 15.30 0.05
C SER A 384 6.22 15.41 1.53
N LYS A 385 7.13 15.93 2.38
CA LYS A 385 6.91 16.16 3.83
C LYS A 385 6.44 14.90 4.56
N VAL A 386 7.11 13.80 4.29
CA VAL A 386 6.65 12.47 4.70
C VAL A 386 6.85 12.29 6.20
N SER A 387 5.81 11.83 6.88
CA SER A 387 5.85 11.48 8.30
C SER A 387 5.34 10.06 8.51
N LEU A 388 6.09 9.28 9.28
CA LEU A 388 5.75 7.92 9.69
C LEU A 388 5.44 7.93 11.18
N SER A 389 4.35 7.28 11.58
CA SER A 389 4.09 6.98 12.99
C SER A 389 3.36 5.66 13.16
N GLY A 390 3.40 5.10 14.37
CA GLY A 390 2.63 3.90 14.70
C GLY A 390 2.99 3.35 16.08
N SER A 391 2.25 2.34 16.53
CA SER A 391 2.48 1.66 17.81
C SER A 391 3.13 0.31 17.57
N VAL A 392 4.33 0.10 18.11
CA VAL A 392 5.08 -1.16 17.95
C VAL A 392 4.81 -2.07 19.15
N GLN A 393 4.65 -3.37 18.92
CA GLN A 393 4.27 -4.29 20.01
C GLN A 393 5.40 -4.66 20.97
N SER A 394 6.66 -4.56 20.54
CA SER A 394 7.81 -5.03 21.33
C SER A 394 8.96 -4.03 21.31
N ALA A 395 9.59 -3.86 22.47
CA ALA A 395 10.76 -3.00 22.64
C ALA A 395 12.08 -3.69 22.20
N THR A 396 12.09 -5.02 22.08
CA THR A 396 13.32 -5.80 21.86
C THR A 396 13.58 -6.07 20.38
N VAL A 397 12.52 -6.36 19.63
CA VAL A 397 12.55 -6.62 18.19
C VAL A 397 11.29 -6.05 17.56
N TRP A 398 11.40 -5.49 16.36
CA TRP A 398 10.23 -5.05 15.63
C TRP A 398 9.44 -6.29 15.18
N GLN A 399 8.25 -6.50 15.75
CA GLN A 399 7.38 -7.64 15.39
C GLN A 399 6.19 -7.23 14.54
N THR A 400 5.63 -6.07 14.84
CA THR A 400 4.47 -5.49 14.14
C THR A 400 4.34 -4.02 14.55
N THR A 401 3.76 -3.25 13.65
CA THR A 401 3.22 -1.92 13.90
C THR A 401 1.71 -1.98 13.75
N LYS A 402 1.00 -1.48 14.76
CA LYS A 402 -0.45 -1.27 14.75
C LYS A 402 -0.76 0.21 14.70
N SER A 403 -1.91 0.55 14.11
CA SER A 403 -2.32 1.94 13.90
C SER A 403 -1.21 2.78 13.24
N GLY A 404 -0.54 2.17 12.26
CA GLY A 404 0.49 2.83 11.47
C GLY A 404 -0.13 3.95 10.66
N LEU A 405 0.58 5.06 10.53
CA LEU A 405 0.18 6.21 9.76
C LEU A 405 1.38 6.72 8.95
N LEU A 406 1.24 6.72 7.63
CA LEU A 406 2.19 7.31 6.69
C LEU A 406 1.51 8.52 6.05
N CYS A 407 1.98 9.71 6.40
CA CYS A 407 1.42 10.97 5.90
C CYS A 407 2.38 11.64 4.94
N GLY A 408 1.84 12.52 4.11
CA GLY A 408 2.62 13.51 3.39
C GLY A 408 1.72 14.39 2.52
N ALA A 409 2.31 15.06 1.55
CA ALA A 409 1.60 15.96 0.65
C ALA A 409 2.00 15.69 -0.81
N ILE A 410 1.03 15.69 -1.70
CA ILE A 410 1.19 15.45 -3.14
C ILE A 410 0.88 16.75 -3.88
N SER A 411 1.82 17.26 -4.67
CA SER A 411 1.57 18.44 -5.50
C SER A 411 0.67 18.12 -6.69
N ASP A 412 -0.02 19.12 -7.23
CA ASP A 412 -0.77 18.96 -8.50
C ASP A 412 0.13 18.45 -9.63
N SER A 413 1.36 18.96 -9.71
CA SER A 413 2.31 18.56 -10.74
C SER A 413 2.67 17.09 -10.62
N ASP A 414 2.95 16.61 -9.40
CA ASP A 414 3.31 15.21 -9.17
C ASP A 414 2.14 14.28 -9.46
N LEU A 415 0.92 14.65 -9.03
CA LEU A 415 -0.28 13.86 -9.30
C LEU A 415 -0.59 13.80 -10.80
N ASN A 416 -0.50 14.93 -11.50
CA ASN A 416 -0.72 14.97 -12.94
C ASN A 416 0.35 14.20 -13.72
N ALA A 417 1.62 14.30 -13.31
CA ALA A 417 2.72 13.55 -13.91
C ALA A 417 2.55 12.04 -13.71
N ALA A 418 2.11 11.61 -12.52
CA ALA A 418 1.79 10.22 -12.26
C ALA A 418 0.67 9.72 -13.20
N ILE A 419 -0.41 10.50 -13.36
CA ILE A 419 -1.53 10.15 -14.25
C ILE A 419 -1.07 10.07 -15.70
N ASP A 420 -0.20 10.98 -16.15
CA ASP A 420 0.32 10.94 -17.52
C ASP A 420 1.21 9.72 -17.78
N ALA A 421 2.04 9.36 -16.80
CA ALA A 421 2.97 8.24 -16.89
C ALA A 421 2.27 6.87 -16.82
N ALA A 422 1.13 6.78 -16.13
CA ALA A 422 0.35 5.55 -16.07
C ALA A 422 -0.21 5.17 -17.46
N PRO A 423 -0.45 3.89 -17.77
CA PRO A 423 -1.07 3.45 -19.02
C PRO A 423 -2.51 3.95 -19.15
N ASP A 424 -3.00 4.14 -20.38
CA ASP A 424 -4.37 4.64 -20.62
C ASP A 424 -5.45 3.65 -20.14
N GLU A 425 -5.15 2.36 -20.17
CA GLU A 425 -6.05 1.29 -19.74
C GLU A 425 -6.43 1.41 -18.26
N ALA A 426 -5.54 1.98 -17.43
CA ALA A 426 -5.79 2.22 -16.01
C ALA A 426 -6.97 3.19 -15.78
N PHE A 427 -7.26 4.04 -16.76
CA PHE A 427 -8.29 5.09 -16.65
C PHE A 427 -9.47 4.88 -17.59
N ALA A 428 -9.50 3.79 -18.36
CA ALA A 428 -10.56 3.53 -19.33
C ALA A 428 -11.96 3.52 -18.70
N GLN A 429 -12.08 3.02 -17.46
CA GLN A 429 -13.35 2.93 -16.74
C GLN A 429 -13.91 4.29 -16.28
N VAL A 430 -13.06 5.31 -16.18
CA VAL A 430 -13.41 6.65 -15.66
C VAL A 430 -13.38 7.72 -16.76
N GLY A 431 -13.42 7.30 -18.03
CA GLY A 431 -13.43 8.22 -19.17
C GLY A 431 -12.04 8.72 -19.60
N GLY A 432 -10.97 8.07 -19.15
CA GLY A 432 -9.59 8.37 -19.53
C GLY A 432 -8.90 9.44 -18.66
N LYS A 433 -7.60 9.62 -18.89
CA LYS A 433 -6.72 10.53 -18.12
C LYS A 433 -7.25 11.97 -18.05
N ALA A 434 -7.76 12.50 -19.16
CA ALA A 434 -8.27 13.87 -19.22
C ALA A 434 -9.48 14.09 -18.30
N GLN A 435 -10.38 13.10 -18.22
CA GLN A 435 -11.54 13.16 -17.33
C GLN A 435 -11.11 13.07 -15.86
N VAL A 436 -10.13 12.22 -15.54
CA VAL A 436 -9.58 12.15 -14.17
C VAL A 436 -8.98 13.49 -13.75
N LYS A 437 -8.14 14.08 -14.62
CA LYS A 437 -7.51 15.37 -14.35
C LYS A 437 -8.51 16.51 -14.19
N SER A 438 -9.64 16.49 -14.90
CA SER A 438 -10.69 17.50 -14.74
C SER A 438 -11.51 17.31 -13.46
N LEU A 439 -11.71 16.06 -13.02
CA LEU A 439 -12.44 15.72 -11.79
C LEU A 439 -11.62 15.97 -10.52
N LEU A 440 -10.30 15.78 -10.56
CA LEU A 440 -9.46 15.89 -9.37
C LEU A 440 -9.59 17.24 -8.64
N PRO A 441 -9.52 18.41 -9.30
CA PRO A 441 -9.71 19.70 -8.62
C PRO A 441 -11.12 19.91 -8.05
N MET A 442 -12.13 19.17 -8.53
CA MET A 442 -13.49 19.22 -8.00
C MET A 442 -13.65 18.36 -6.74
N LEU A 443 -12.91 17.24 -6.67
CA LEU A 443 -12.98 16.29 -5.57
C LEU A 443 -11.99 16.62 -4.45
N LEU A 444 -10.83 17.17 -4.80
CA LEU A 444 -9.74 17.43 -3.88
C LEU A 444 -9.53 18.93 -3.71
N LYS A 445 -9.44 19.35 -2.45
CA LYS A 445 -9.07 20.72 -2.09
C LYS A 445 -7.64 20.73 -1.60
N LYS A 446 -6.80 21.56 -2.22
CA LYS A 446 -5.44 21.83 -1.74
C LYS A 446 -5.49 22.39 -0.33
N ASP A 447 -4.73 21.79 0.57
CA ASP A 447 -4.75 22.07 1.99
C ASP A 447 -3.36 22.27 2.59
N VAL A 448 -2.30 21.82 1.93
CA VAL A 448 -0.91 21.97 2.37
C VAL A 448 -0.17 22.97 1.50
N ALA A 449 0.64 23.83 2.13
CA ALA A 449 1.63 24.66 1.45
C ALA A 449 3.00 24.00 1.54
N LEU A 450 3.57 23.54 0.43
CA LEU A 450 4.89 22.90 0.42
C LEU A 450 5.99 23.91 0.73
N ASN A 451 5.85 25.14 0.22
CA ASN A 451 6.88 26.19 0.27
C ASN A 451 6.52 27.40 1.16
N GLY A 452 5.62 27.24 2.14
CA GLY A 452 5.25 28.31 3.08
C GLY A 452 4.38 29.44 2.51
N GLY A 453 3.91 29.29 1.26
CA GLY A 453 3.02 30.22 0.57
C GLY A 453 1.56 29.74 0.52
N ALA A 454 0.93 29.93 -0.65
CA ALA A 454 -0.41 29.41 -0.89
C ALA A 454 -0.44 27.88 -0.82
N LYS A 455 -1.59 27.32 -0.42
CA LYS A 455 -1.84 25.87 -0.43
C LYS A 455 -1.76 25.37 -1.87
N ASP A 456 -0.76 24.55 -2.16
CA ASP A 456 -0.36 24.08 -3.48
C ASP A 456 -0.35 22.54 -3.61
N ALA A 457 -0.61 21.83 -2.51
CA ALA A 457 -0.60 20.38 -2.45
C ALA A 457 -1.81 19.81 -1.68
N TYR A 458 -2.08 18.53 -1.91
CA TYR A 458 -3.08 17.73 -1.22
C TYR A 458 -2.42 16.87 -0.15
N SER A 459 -2.89 16.97 1.09
CA SER A 459 -2.47 16.03 2.14
C SER A 459 -3.01 14.63 1.86
N ILE A 460 -2.18 13.63 2.15
CA ILE A 460 -2.53 12.21 2.14
C ILE A 460 -2.14 11.59 3.48
N ALA A 461 -3.02 10.73 3.99
CA ALA A 461 -2.72 9.88 5.11
C ALA A 461 -3.09 8.44 4.79
N LEU A 462 -2.09 7.56 4.81
CA LEU A 462 -2.26 6.12 4.65
C LEU A 462 -2.20 5.46 6.02
N THR A 463 -3.26 4.74 6.38
CA THR A 463 -3.25 3.88 7.55
C THR A 463 -2.68 2.53 7.16
N PHE A 464 -1.80 1.99 7.99
CA PHE A 464 -1.22 0.67 7.73
C PHE A 464 -1.06 -0.16 9.00
N GLU A 465 -0.95 -1.47 8.80
CA GLU A 465 -0.43 -2.41 9.79
C GLU A 465 0.75 -3.16 9.19
N THR A 466 1.63 -3.67 10.04
CA THR A 466 2.73 -4.53 9.58
C THR A 466 2.80 -5.85 10.32
N ALA A 467 3.46 -6.83 9.71
CA ALA A 467 3.90 -8.05 10.37
C ALA A 467 5.36 -8.35 10.02
N GLY A 468 5.98 -9.27 10.76
CA GLY A 468 7.35 -9.69 10.49
C GLY A 468 7.48 -10.41 9.15
N ALA A 469 8.57 -10.10 8.44
CA ALA A 469 8.89 -10.59 7.10
C ALA A 469 10.31 -11.14 7.00
N LYS A 470 10.57 -11.89 5.94
CA LYS A 470 11.91 -12.35 5.53
C LYS A 470 12.22 -11.84 4.12
N ILE A 471 13.50 -11.54 3.87
CA ILE A 471 13.99 -11.21 2.53
C ILE A 471 14.86 -12.38 2.07
N SER A 472 14.51 -13.04 0.96
CA SER A 472 15.30 -14.12 0.38
C SER A 472 16.37 -13.64 -0.60
N GLY A 473 16.14 -12.49 -1.23
CA GLY A 473 17.06 -11.91 -2.19
C GLY A 473 16.46 -10.76 -2.98
N MET A 474 17.02 -10.54 -4.17
CA MET A 474 16.53 -9.56 -5.12
C MET A 474 15.49 -10.20 -6.05
N ALA A 475 14.45 -9.45 -6.41
CA ALA A 475 13.52 -9.85 -7.44
C ALA A 475 14.24 -9.89 -8.79
N ALA A 476 13.87 -10.82 -9.65
CA ALA A 476 14.34 -10.78 -11.03
C ALA A 476 13.80 -9.49 -11.70
N PRO A 477 14.61 -8.79 -12.50
CA PRO A 477 14.18 -7.60 -13.23
C PRO A 477 13.09 -7.91 -14.27
#